data_AF-A0A391NLJ8-F1
#
_entry.id   AF-A0A391NLJ8-F1
#
_cell.length_a   1.000
_cell.length_b   1.000
_cell.length_c   1.000
_cell.angle_alpha   90.00
_cell.angle_beta   90.00
_cell.angle_gamma   90.00
#
_symmetry.space_group_name_H-M   'P 1'
#
loop_
_entity.id
_entity.type
_entity.pdbx_description
1 polymer ?
#
loop_
_entity_poly.entity_id
_entity_poly.type
_entity_poly.pdbx_seq_one_letter_code
_entity_poly.pdbx_strand_id
1 'polypeptide(L)'
;MGIPKFAKQSSEAAASGSAEDIDVAPGFRRVYIPANRYSPLMRDWKQITEPLMKHLKLDVRYNRKVKAVEIRTSDKTVKPSALLKGAEFIE
;
A
#
# COMPACT_ATOMS: atom_id res chain seq x y z
N MET A 1 27.25 -34.39 -19.21
CA MET A 1 27.21 -32.97 -18.76
C MET A 1 26.13 -32.26 -19.55
N GLY A 2 24.96 -32.01 -18.96
CA GLY A 2 23.85 -31.30 -19.60
C GLY A 2 23.73 -29.89 -19.02
N ILE A 3 23.82 -28.88 -19.87
CA ILE A 3 23.73 -27.47 -19.50
C ILE A 3 22.25 -27.16 -19.23
N PRO A 4 21.85 -26.65 -18.04
CA PRO A 4 20.46 -26.28 -17.81
C PRO A 4 20.11 -25.03 -18.64
N LYS A 5 19.05 -25.16 -19.44
CA LYS A 5 18.53 -24.12 -20.33
C LYS A 5 17.64 -23.19 -19.51
N PHE A 6 18.14 -22.02 -19.15
CA PHE A 6 17.35 -21.00 -18.44
C PHE A 6 16.27 -20.43 -19.37
N ALA A 7 15.01 -20.61 -19.01
CA ALA A 7 13.87 -20.03 -19.69
C ALA A 7 13.83 -18.51 -19.45
N LYS A 8 13.69 -17.72 -20.52
CA LYS A 8 13.44 -16.28 -20.44
C LYS A 8 12.07 -16.05 -19.80
N GLN A 9 12.07 -15.28 -18.72
CA GLN A 9 10.89 -14.87 -17.99
C GLN A 9 10.09 -13.90 -18.86
N SER A 10 8.89 -14.32 -19.26
CA SER A 10 7.94 -13.52 -20.04
C SER A 10 7.54 -12.26 -19.27
N SER A 11 7.84 -11.10 -19.84
CA SER A 11 7.21 -9.84 -19.49
C SER A 11 5.89 -9.74 -20.27
N GLU A 12 4.79 -10.16 -19.66
CA GLU A 12 3.44 -9.76 -20.10
C GLU A 12 2.45 -10.05 -18.97
N ALA A 13 2.11 -9.01 -18.20
CA ALA A 13 0.89 -9.01 -17.39
C ALA A 13 0.11 -7.75 -17.76
N ALA A 14 -0.42 -7.80 -18.97
CA ALA A 14 -1.45 -6.90 -19.44
C ALA A 14 -2.64 -6.96 -18.48
N ALA A 15 -3.06 -5.78 -18.03
CA ALA A 15 -4.27 -5.59 -17.26
C ALA A 15 -5.49 -5.99 -18.09
N SER A 16 -6.01 -7.18 -17.83
CA SER A 16 -7.36 -7.58 -18.21
C SER A 16 -7.94 -8.35 -17.03
N GLY A 17 -8.79 -7.68 -16.27
CA GLY A 17 -9.50 -8.25 -15.15
C GLY A 17 -10.82 -7.50 -15.00
N SER A 18 -11.91 -8.21 -15.29
CA SER A 18 -13.29 -7.75 -15.18
C SER A 18 -13.56 -7.07 -13.83
N ALA A 19 -14.39 -6.03 -13.85
CA ALA A 19 -14.73 -5.19 -12.70
C ALA A 19 -15.73 -5.85 -11.73
N GLU A 20 -15.60 -7.15 -11.47
CA GLU A 20 -16.38 -7.87 -10.47
C GLU A 20 -15.41 -8.39 -9.40
N ASP A 21 -15.72 -8.02 -8.16
CA ASP A 21 -15.06 -8.30 -6.88
C ASP A 21 -13.72 -9.05 -6.95
N ILE A 22 -12.64 -8.29 -7.21
CA ILE A 22 -11.29 -8.79 -6.95
C ILE A 22 -11.14 -8.83 -5.44
N ASP A 23 -11.23 -10.03 -4.85
CA ASP A 23 -10.87 -10.28 -3.45
C ASP A 23 -9.39 -9.89 -3.25
N VAL A 24 -9.16 -8.65 -2.81
CA VAL A 24 -7.81 -8.14 -2.59
C VAL A 24 -7.25 -8.87 -1.39
N ALA A 25 -6.21 -9.67 -1.61
CA ALA A 25 -5.53 -10.40 -0.55
C ALA A 25 -5.17 -9.45 0.62
N PRO A 26 -5.45 -9.85 1.88
CA PRO A 26 -5.21 -9.01 3.04
C PRO A 26 -3.72 -8.64 3.12
N GLY A 27 -3.44 -7.35 2.97
CA GLY A 27 -2.10 -6.78 2.93
C GLY A 27 -1.84 -5.84 4.10
N PHE A 28 -0.59 -5.86 4.59
CA PHE A 28 -0.10 -4.96 5.63
C PHE A 28 1.24 -4.34 5.19
N ARG A 29 1.38 -3.03 5.39
CA ARG A 29 2.63 -2.33 5.13
C ARG A 29 2.91 -1.29 6.22
N ARG A 30 4.19 -1.17 6.57
CA ARG A 30 4.68 -0.20 7.54
C ARG A 30 5.61 0.79 6.85
N VAL A 31 5.36 2.08 7.04
CA VAL A 31 6.16 3.19 6.52
C VAL A 31 6.80 3.92 7.70
N TYR A 32 8.13 3.98 7.74
CA TYR A 32 8.85 4.68 8.79
C TYR A 32 8.87 6.18 8.52
N ILE A 33 8.61 7.00 9.55
CA ILE A 33 8.57 8.45 9.41
C ILE A 33 9.91 9.03 9.87
N PRO A 34 10.63 9.77 9.01
CA PRO A 34 11.83 10.51 9.40
C PRO A 34 11.54 11.54 10.51
N ALA A 35 12.51 11.77 11.39
CA ALA A 35 12.35 12.64 12.55
C ALA A 35 11.94 14.08 12.18
N ASN A 36 12.48 14.62 11.08
CA ASN A 36 12.17 15.96 10.57
C ASN A 36 10.76 16.09 9.98
N ARG A 37 10.10 14.98 9.62
CA ARG A 37 8.74 14.99 9.05
C ARG A 37 7.65 14.64 10.06
N TYR A 38 8.01 14.36 11.31
CA TYR A 38 7.03 13.99 12.34
C TYR A 38 6.04 15.12 12.65
N SER A 39 6.57 16.32 12.93
CA SER A 39 5.75 17.49 13.26
C SER A 39 4.75 17.87 12.15
N PRO A 40 5.16 17.99 10.87
CA PRO A 40 4.20 18.29 9.80
C PRO A 40 3.20 17.15 9.57
N LEU A 41 3.63 15.88 9.65
CA LEU A 41 2.73 14.74 9.52
C LEU A 41 1.62 14.74 10.56
N MET A 42 1.94 15.05 11.83
CA MET A 42 0.95 15.09 12.90
C MET A 42 0.02 16.28 12.81
N ARG A 43 0.53 17.46 12.41
CA ARG A 43 -0.30 18.67 12.23
C ARG A 43 -1.39 18.44 11.19
N ASP A 44 -1.01 17.84 10.07
CA ASP A 44 -1.88 17.70 8.91
C ASP A 44 -2.43 16.26 8.77
N TRP A 45 -2.33 15.45 9.84
CA TRP A 45 -2.66 14.01 9.85
C TRP A 45 -4.06 13.69 9.31
N LYS A 46 -5.07 14.49 9.67
CA LYS A 46 -6.44 14.32 9.17
C LYS A 46 -6.51 14.49 7.66
N GLN A 47 -5.85 15.51 7.12
CA GLN A 47 -5.84 15.79 5.69
C GLN A 47 -5.13 14.69 4.89
N ILE A 48 -4.14 14.04 5.48
CA ILE A 48 -3.39 12.92 4.86
C ILE A 48 -4.22 11.62 4.94
N THR A 49 -4.84 11.34 6.08
CA THR A 49 -5.58 10.07 6.28
C THR A 49 -6.94 10.02 5.60
N GLU A 50 -7.63 11.17 5.49
CA GLU A 50 -8.94 11.25 4.85
C GLU A 50 -8.99 10.70 3.42
N PRO A 51 -8.12 11.09 2.48
CA PRO A 51 -8.15 10.56 1.12
C PRO A 51 -7.82 9.06 1.07
N LEU A 52 -6.95 8.57 1.96
CA LEU A 52 -6.62 7.14 2.06
C LEU A 52 -7.84 6.31 2.50
N MET A 53 -8.57 6.78 3.50
CA MET A 53 -9.78 6.11 3.99
C MET A 53 -10.97 6.28 3.03
N LYS A 54 -11.17 7.45 2.42
CA LYS A 54 -12.33 7.75 1.56
C LYS A 54 -12.21 7.12 0.17
N HIS A 55 -11.05 7.23 -0.48
CA HIS A 55 -10.88 6.80 -1.87
C HIS A 55 -10.25 5.42 -2.00
N LEU A 56 -9.28 5.10 -1.15
CA LEU A 56 -8.59 3.80 -1.19
C LEU A 56 -9.20 2.77 -0.23
N LYS A 57 -10.05 3.21 0.71
CA LYS A 57 -10.67 2.37 1.74
C LYS A 57 -9.66 1.60 2.60
N LEU A 58 -8.50 2.19 2.85
CA LEU A 58 -7.45 1.60 3.68
C LEU A 58 -7.66 1.96 5.16
N ASP A 59 -7.30 1.03 6.03
CA ASP A 59 -7.15 1.28 7.46
C ASP A 59 -5.73 1.80 7.73
N VAL A 60 -5.64 2.93 8.41
CA VAL A 60 -4.38 3.67 8.60
C VAL A 60 -4.24 4.05 10.06
N ARG A 61 -3.12 3.66 10.67
CA ARG A 61 -2.81 3.98 12.07
C ARG A 61 -1.38 4.47 12.23
N TYR A 62 -1.19 5.53 13.02
CA TYR A 62 0.14 5.93 13.45
C TYR A 62 0.58 5.19 14.72
N ASN A 63 1.69 4.45 14.63
CA ASN A 63 2.32 3.79 15.77
C ASN A 63 3.35 4.72 16.42
N ARG A 64 2.96 5.34 17.54
CA ARG A 64 3.79 6.29 18.30
C ARG A 64 5.06 5.68 18.88
N LYS A 65 5.10 4.37 19.15
CA LYS A 65 6.29 3.71 19.73
C LYS A 65 7.40 3.55 18.70
N VAL A 66 7.04 3.13 17.49
CA VAL A 66 7.99 2.82 16.40
C VAL A 66 8.18 4.03 15.45
N LYS A 67 7.38 5.09 15.63
CA LYS A 67 7.32 6.26 14.74
C LYS A 67 7.09 5.86 13.27
N ALA A 68 6.12 4.99 13.08
CA ALA A 68 5.78 4.45 11.78
C ALA A 68 4.27 4.49 11.54
N VAL A 69 3.87 4.67 10.29
CA VAL A 69 2.49 4.55 9.85
C VAL A 69 2.26 3.11 9.40
N GLU A 70 1.22 2.51 9.96
CA GLU A 70 0.74 1.16 9.66
C GLU A 70 -0.46 1.30 8.72
N ILE A 71 -0.39 0.65 7.55
CA ILE A 71 -1.43 0.66 6.53
C ILE A 71 -1.88 -0.78 6.32
N ARG A 72 -3.19 -0.99 6.33
CA ARG A 72 -3.82 -2.30 6.15
C ARG A 72 -4.97 -2.21 5.16
N THR A 73 -5.13 -3.22 4.32
CA THR A 73 -6.32 -3.36 3.47
C THR A 73 -7.53 -3.72 4.31
N SER A 74 -8.66 -3.07 4.08
CA SER A 74 -9.96 -3.46 4.64
C SER A 74 -10.77 -4.25 3.61
N ASP A 75 -11.85 -4.90 4.05
CA ASP A 75 -12.79 -5.64 3.18
C ASP A 75 -13.44 -4.75 2.11
N LYS A 76 -13.37 -3.43 2.27
CA LYS A 76 -13.89 -2.44 1.31
C LYS A 76 -12.85 -2.02 0.27
N THR A 77 -11.64 -2.55 0.33
CA THR A 77 -10.53 -2.19 -0.55
C THR A 77 -10.66 -2.96 -1.86
N VAL A 78 -11.05 -2.26 -2.93
CA VAL A 78 -11.32 -2.90 -4.24
C VAL A 78 -10.05 -3.07 -5.09
N LYS A 79 -9.03 -2.23 -4.88
CA LYS A 79 -7.84 -2.17 -5.76
C LYS A 79 -6.62 -2.83 -5.11
N PRO A 80 -5.96 -3.81 -5.77
CA PRO A 80 -4.76 -4.45 -5.22
C PRO A 80 -3.57 -3.48 -5.10
N SER A 81 -3.47 -2.47 -5.97
CA SER A 81 -2.42 -1.44 -5.89
C SER A 81 -2.67 -0.36 -4.84
N ALA A 82 -3.77 -0.41 -4.09
CA ALA A 82 -4.10 0.61 -3.10
C ALA A 82 -3.05 0.69 -1.99
N LEU A 83 -2.57 -0.46 -1.50
CA LEU A 83 -1.57 -0.51 -0.42
C LEU A 83 -0.25 0.18 -0.82
N LEU A 84 0.21 -0.04 -2.06
CA LEU A 84 1.42 0.59 -2.59
C LEU A 84 1.24 2.11 -2.70
N LYS A 85 0.13 2.56 -3.31
CA LYS A 85 -0.18 3.98 -3.46
C LYS A 85 -0.35 4.69 -2.12
N GLY A 86 -0.98 4.03 -1.15
CA GLY A 86 -1.12 4.57 0.20
C GLY A 86 0.22 4.73 0.90
N ALA A 87 1.15 3.79 0.71
CA ALA A 87 2.50 3.91 1.26
C ALA A 87 3.28 5.07 0.62
N GLU A 88 3.24 5.19 -0.71
CA GLU A 88 3.88 6.29 -1.46
C GLU A 88 3.32 7.66 -1.08
N PHE A 89 2.03 7.76 -0.78
CA PHE A 89 1.40 8.99 -0.34
C PHE A 89 1.87 9.48 1.05
N ILE A 90 2.34 8.57 1.90
CA ILE A 90 2.80 8.85 3.27
C ILE A 90 4.32 9.04 3.34
N GLU A 91 5.06 8.36 2.45
CA GLU A 91 6.52 8.39 2.35
C GLU A 91 7.10 9.79 2.12
#